data_AF-A0A961QQC5-F1
#
_entry.id   AF-A0A961QQC5-F1
#
_cell.length_a   1.000
_cell.length_b   1.000
_cell.length_c   1.000
_cell.angle_alpha   90.00
_cell.angle_beta   90.00
_cell.angle_gamma   90.00
#
_symmetry.space_group_name_H-M   'P 1'
#
loop_
_entity.id
_entity.type
_entity.pdbx_description
1 polymer ?
#
loop_
_entity_poly.entity_id
_entity_poly.type
_entity_poly.pdbx_seq_one_letter_code
_entity_poly.pdbx_strand_id
1 'polypeptide(L)'
;ITSQWGAGGALLLGVAFLLAGPQIIDLMTTAPEVRETARHYLPWLAIAPLIGVASWMFDGIFIGATLTREMRNAMFVSVTIYIAALGILVPAFGNHGLWAALMVLNATRGLTMARLYPEAEARARA
;
A
#
# COMPACT_ATOMS: atom_id res chain seq x y z
N ILE A 1 -13.19 -11.14 11.21
CA ILE A 1 -13.14 -10.07 12.24
C ILE A 1 -11.92 -9.16 12.03
N THR A 2 -10.68 -9.67 12.12
CA THR A 2 -9.47 -8.83 11.97
C THR A 2 -9.39 -8.08 10.63
N SER A 3 -9.80 -8.69 9.51
CA SER A 3 -9.85 -8.01 8.20
C SER A 3 -10.86 -6.87 8.13
N GLN A 4 -11.96 -6.95 8.89
CA GLN A 4 -12.94 -5.87 8.97
C GLN A 4 -12.38 -4.69 9.76
N TRP A 5 -11.66 -4.97 10.87
CA TRP A 5 -10.94 -3.94 11.62
C TRP A 5 -9.85 -3.28 10.77
N GLY A 6 -9.09 -4.06 10.00
CA GLY A 6 -8.10 -3.53 9.06
C GLY A 6 -8.73 -2.61 8.03
N ALA A 7 -9.77 -3.06 7.34
CA ALA A 7 -10.47 -2.26 6.33
C ALA A 7 -11.12 -1.00 6.93
N GLY A 8 -11.76 -1.12 8.10
CA GLY A 8 -12.33 0.02 8.82
C GLY A 8 -11.27 1.03 9.24
N GLY A 9 -10.14 0.57 9.79
CA GLY A 9 -9.01 1.42 10.16
C GLY A 9 -8.38 2.13 8.96
N ALA A 10 -8.22 1.43 7.83
CA ALA A 10 -7.72 2.01 6.59
C ALA A 10 -8.66 3.10 6.05
N LEU A 11 -9.98 2.86 6.10
CA LEU A 11 -10.97 3.86 5.71
C LEU A 11 -10.95 5.08 6.64
N LEU A 12 -10.89 4.86 7.95
CA LEU A 12 -10.78 5.94 8.93
C LEU A 12 -9.51 6.77 8.71
N LEU A 13 -8.36 6.12 8.46
CA LEU A 13 -7.11 6.82 8.13
C LEU A 13 -7.23 7.63 6.84
N GLY A 14 -7.80 7.04 5.78
CA GLY A 14 -8.00 7.76 4.52
C GLY A 14 -8.89 8.99 4.68
N VAL A 15 -10.02 8.87 5.38
CA VAL A 15 -10.92 9.99 5.71
C VAL A 15 -10.22 11.03 6.58
N ALA A 16 -9.45 10.59 7.59
CA ALA A 16 -8.68 11.50 8.44
C ALA A 16 -7.67 12.32 7.63
N PHE A 17 -6.96 11.70 6.69
CA PHE A 17 -6.04 12.44 5.81
C PHE A 17 -6.75 13.35 4.82
N LEU A 18 -7.93 13.00 4.33
CA LEU A 18 -8.73 13.90 3.48
C LEU A 18 -9.19 15.15 4.23
N LEU A 19 -9.59 15.01 5.50
CA LEU A 19 -10.17 16.10 6.28
C LEU A 19 -9.13 16.95 7.02
N ALA A 20 -8.10 16.30 7.58
CA ALA A 20 -7.09 16.92 8.44
C ALA A 20 -5.70 17.02 7.80
N GLY A 21 -5.51 16.48 6.58
CA GLY A 21 -4.22 16.44 5.91
C GLY A 21 -3.53 17.79 5.76
N PRO A 22 -4.21 18.87 5.31
CA PRO A 22 -3.58 20.19 5.21
C PRO A 22 -3.06 20.72 6.54
N GLN A 23 -3.80 20.53 7.63
CA GLN A 23 -3.43 20.97 8.97
C GLN A 23 -2.25 20.16 9.53
N ILE A 24 -2.23 18.86 9.26
CA ILE A 24 -1.08 17.99 9.60
C ILE A 24 0.16 18.48 8.85
N ILE A 25 0.05 18.78 7.55
CA ILE A 25 1.15 19.32 6.74
C ILE A 25 1.65 20.65 7.32
N ASP A 26 0.74 21.55 7.69
CA ASP A 26 1.10 22.85 8.29
C ASP A 26 1.83 22.69 9.63
N LEU A 27 1.51 21.66 10.40
CA LEU A 27 2.19 21.35 11.66
C LEU A 27 3.60 20.77 11.44
N MET A 28 3.79 19.96 10.40
CA MET A 28 5.04 19.22 10.18
C MET A 28 6.18 20.07 9.58
N THR A 29 5.87 21.14 8.86
CA THR A 29 6.87 21.96 8.19
C THR A 29 6.41 23.40 8.09
N THR A 30 7.34 24.36 8.10
CA THR A 30 7.08 25.79 7.88
C THR A 30 7.45 26.26 6.48
N ALA A 31 8.16 25.44 5.69
CA ALA A 31 8.61 25.79 4.34
C ALA A 31 7.42 25.79 3.34
N PRO A 32 7.10 26.94 2.71
CA PRO A 32 5.93 27.04 1.83
C PRO A 32 5.94 26.05 0.66
N GLU A 33 7.09 25.90 -0.01
CA GLU A 33 7.25 25.00 -1.15
C GLU A 33 7.01 23.53 -0.79
N VAL A 34 7.44 23.11 0.41
CA VAL A 34 7.23 21.75 0.92
C VAL A 34 5.75 21.53 1.22
N ARG A 35 5.06 22.51 1.81
CA ARG A 35 3.63 22.41 2.11
C ARG A 35 2.79 22.31 0.84
N GLU A 36 3.09 23.13 -0.16
CA GLU A 36 2.40 23.10 -1.46
C GLU A 36 2.56 21.73 -2.12
N THR A 37 3.80 21.24 -2.20
CA THR A 37 4.12 19.92 -2.75
C THR A 37 3.39 18.81 -1.99
N ALA A 38 3.42 18.84 -0.65
CA ALA A 38 2.77 17.83 0.17
C ALA A 38 1.24 17.81 -0.02
N ARG A 39 0.60 18.98 -0.12
CA ARG A 39 -0.84 19.09 -0.40
C ARG A 39 -1.19 18.56 -1.79
N HIS A 40 -0.33 18.81 -2.77
CA HIS A 40 -0.52 18.32 -4.13
C HIS A 40 -0.58 16.77 -4.21
N TYR A 41 0.22 16.08 -3.39
CA TYR A 41 0.21 14.61 -3.32
C TYR A 41 -0.66 14.02 -2.20
N LEU A 42 -1.35 14.87 -1.41
CA LEU A 42 -2.20 14.42 -0.31
C LEU A 42 -3.29 13.40 -0.71
N PRO A 43 -3.94 13.49 -1.89
CA PRO A 43 -4.90 12.47 -2.31
C PRO A 43 -4.30 11.06 -2.39
N TRP A 44 -3.03 10.94 -2.79
CA TRP A 44 -2.32 9.67 -2.82
C TRP A 44 -2.09 9.11 -1.42
N LEU A 45 -1.74 9.99 -0.47
CA LEU A 45 -1.59 9.62 0.93
C LEU A 45 -2.91 9.14 1.54
N ALA A 46 -4.03 9.77 1.17
CA ALA A 46 -5.36 9.38 1.65
C ALA A 46 -5.84 8.03 1.11
N ILE A 47 -5.54 7.69 -0.15
CA ILE A 47 -5.95 6.42 -0.75
C ILE A 47 -4.99 5.26 -0.42
N ALA A 48 -3.72 5.56 -0.10
CA ALA A 48 -2.70 4.55 0.15
C ALA A 48 -3.10 3.51 1.22
N PRO A 49 -3.71 3.86 2.37
CA PRO A 49 -4.18 2.87 3.34
C PRO A 49 -5.20 1.90 2.76
N LEU A 50 -6.12 2.38 1.93
CA LEU A 50 -7.18 1.56 1.34
C LEU A 50 -6.63 0.53 0.36
N ILE A 51 -5.61 0.89 -0.40
CA ILE A 51 -4.96 -0.01 -1.36
C ILE A 51 -3.97 -0.94 -0.64
N GLY A 52 -3.24 -0.41 0.34
CA GLY A 52 -2.15 -1.10 1.02
C GLY A 52 -2.60 -2.11 2.08
N VAL A 53 -3.75 -1.90 2.72
CA VAL A 53 -4.19 -2.68 3.90
C VAL A 53 -4.16 -4.18 3.67
N ALA A 54 -4.61 -4.65 2.51
CA ALA A 54 -4.61 -6.08 2.20
C ALA A 54 -3.17 -6.65 2.19
N SER A 55 -2.24 -5.95 1.54
CA SER A 55 -0.84 -6.39 1.48
C SER A 55 -0.18 -6.42 2.86
N TRP A 56 -0.38 -5.39 3.68
CA TRP A 56 0.21 -5.32 5.02
C TRP A 56 -0.35 -6.38 5.98
N MET A 57 -1.64 -6.70 5.85
CA MET A 57 -2.25 -7.79 6.58
C MET A 57 -1.69 -9.16 6.17
N PHE A 58 -1.57 -9.40 4.86
CA PHE A 58 -1.02 -10.66 4.37
C PHE A 58 0.46 -10.83 4.73
N ASP A 59 1.25 -9.76 4.75
CA ASP A 59 2.64 -9.82 5.23
C ASP A 59 2.69 -10.40 6.66
N GLY A 60 1.84 -9.88 7.57
CA GLY A 60 1.77 -10.38 8.94
C GLY A 60 1.37 -11.85 9.04
N ILE A 61 0.39 -12.28 8.23
CA ILE A 61 -0.08 -13.67 8.19
C ILE A 61 1.02 -14.61 7.68
N PHE A 62 1.67 -14.27 6.57
CA PHE A 62 2.67 -15.14 5.94
C PHE A 62 3.96 -15.20 6.76
N ILE A 63 4.37 -14.09 7.37
CA ILE A 63 5.49 -14.05 8.32
C ILE A 63 5.16 -14.93 9.53
N GLY A 64 3.98 -14.76 10.12
CA GLY A 64 3.55 -15.55 11.29
C GLY A 64 3.43 -17.04 11.00
N ALA A 65 3.00 -17.41 9.79
CA ALA A 65 2.92 -18.80 9.34
C ALA A 65 4.26 -19.36 8.82
N THR A 66 5.35 -18.59 8.89
CA THR A 66 6.69 -18.96 8.37
C THR A 66 6.73 -19.35 6.89
N LEU A 67 5.82 -18.79 6.08
CA LEU A 67 5.69 -19.03 4.64
C LEU A 67 6.61 -18.12 3.82
N THR A 68 7.87 -18.08 4.21
CA THR A 68 8.88 -17.16 3.63
C THR A 68 9.10 -17.41 2.15
N ARG A 69 9.03 -18.68 1.70
CA ARG A 69 9.23 -19.03 0.29
C ARG A 69 8.10 -18.49 -0.59
N GLU A 70 6.86 -18.68 -0.14
CA GLU A 70 5.65 -18.21 -0.80
C GLU A 70 5.63 -16.67 -0.86
N MET A 71 5.90 -16.02 0.26
CA MET A 71 6.01 -14.56 0.34
C MET A 71 7.10 -14.01 -0.60
N ARG A 72 8.28 -14.63 -0.63
CA ARG A 72 9.37 -14.25 -1.54
C ARG A 72 8.96 -14.32 -3.01
N ASN A 73 8.30 -15.41 -3.41
CA ASN A 73 7.85 -15.59 -4.80
C ASN A 73 6.78 -14.54 -5.17
N ALA A 74 5.83 -14.25 -4.27
CA ALA A 74 4.85 -13.20 -4.45
C ALA A 74 5.49 -11.80 -4.58
N MET A 75 6.53 -11.53 -3.79
CA MET A 75 7.30 -10.29 -3.87
C MET A 75 8.06 -10.15 -5.19
N PHE A 76 8.67 -11.21 -5.72
CA PHE A 76 9.32 -11.15 -7.03
C PHE A 76 8.35 -10.74 -8.13
N VAL A 77 7.18 -11.38 -8.21
CA VAL A 77 6.13 -11.03 -9.17
C VAL A 77 5.70 -9.56 -9.01
N SER A 78 5.48 -9.13 -7.77
CA SER A 78 5.01 -7.77 -7.47
C SER A 78 6.05 -6.71 -7.83
N VAL A 79 7.33 -6.97 -7.56
CA VAL A 79 8.43 -6.05 -7.89
C VAL A 79 8.65 -5.98 -9.40
N THR A 80 8.56 -7.09 -10.13
CA THR A 80 8.65 -7.07 -11.60
C THR A 80 7.55 -6.19 -12.20
N ILE A 81 6.31 -6.33 -11.72
CA ILE A 81 5.19 -5.48 -12.16
C ILE A 81 5.41 -4.02 -11.75
N TYR A 82 5.92 -3.77 -10.55
CA TYR A 82 6.27 -2.42 -10.09
C TYR A 82 7.34 -1.74 -10.95
N ILE A 83 8.40 -2.45 -11.34
CA ILE A 83 9.45 -1.92 -12.22
C ILE A 83 8.88 -1.57 -13.59
N ALA A 84 8.03 -2.43 -14.16
CA ALA A 84 7.34 -2.13 -15.41
C ALA A 84 6.43 -0.89 -15.26
N ALA A 85 5.69 -0.80 -14.15
CA ALA A 85 4.85 0.37 -13.84
C ALA A 85 5.68 1.65 -13.70
N LEU A 86 6.85 1.61 -13.04
CA LEU A 86 7.76 2.74 -12.95
C LEU A 86 8.22 3.21 -14.33
N GLY A 87 8.66 2.28 -15.18
CA GLY A 87 9.15 2.58 -16.53
C GLY A 87 8.11 3.23 -17.45
N ILE A 88 6.82 3.03 -17.16
CA ILE A 88 5.70 3.59 -17.93
C ILE A 88 5.16 4.87 -17.27
N LEU A 89 4.87 4.82 -15.97
CA LEU A 89 4.12 5.86 -15.28
C LEU A 89 4.98 7.05 -14.90
N VAL A 90 6.25 6.84 -14.51
CA VAL A 90 7.13 7.96 -14.11
C VAL A 90 7.45 8.87 -15.31
N PRO A 91 7.81 8.36 -16.50
CA PRO A 91 8.00 9.23 -17.67
C PRO A 91 6.71 9.95 -18.10
N ALA A 92 5.55 9.32 -17.93
CA ALA A 92 4.26 9.89 -18.37
C ALA A 92 3.68 10.92 -17.38
N PHE A 93 3.86 10.72 -16.07
CA PHE A 93 3.15 11.47 -15.02
C PHE A 93 4.07 11.99 -13.90
N GLY A 94 5.39 11.84 -14.03
CA GLY A 94 6.35 12.25 -13.02
C GLY A 94 6.08 11.60 -11.66
N ASN A 95 6.04 12.43 -10.62
CA ASN A 95 5.81 11.98 -9.24
C ASN A 95 4.42 11.39 -8.99
N HIS A 96 3.38 11.81 -9.73
CA HIS A 96 2.09 11.11 -9.69
C HIS A 96 2.24 9.68 -10.22
N GLY A 97 3.07 9.50 -11.23
CA GLY A 97 3.41 8.18 -11.75
C GLY A 97 4.15 7.32 -10.74
N LEU A 98 5.03 7.92 -9.93
CA LEU A 98 5.71 7.23 -8.84
C LEU A 98 4.73 6.76 -7.75
N TRP A 99 3.82 7.62 -7.32
CA TRP A 99 2.77 7.24 -6.37
C TRP A 99 1.85 6.14 -6.93
N ALA A 100 1.43 6.27 -8.19
CA ALA A 100 0.64 5.27 -8.87
C ALA A 100 1.37 3.92 -8.95
N ALA A 101 2.66 3.92 -9.30
CA ALA A 101 3.49 2.71 -9.31
C ALA A 101 3.58 2.08 -7.91
N LEU A 102 3.74 2.87 -6.85
CA LEU A 102 3.71 2.38 -5.48
C LEU A 102 2.35 1.75 -5.12
N MET A 103 1.24 2.33 -5.59
CA MET A 103 -0.09 1.73 -5.40
C MET A 103 -0.22 0.40 -6.15
N VAL A 104 0.29 0.32 -7.39
CA VAL A 104 0.34 -0.92 -8.16
C VAL A 104 1.15 -1.99 -7.43
N LEU A 105 2.30 -1.64 -6.85
CA LEU A 105 3.10 -2.57 -6.04
C LEU A 105 2.27 -3.16 -4.89
N ASN A 106 1.65 -2.30 -4.08
CA ASN A 106 0.88 -2.77 -2.92
C ASN A 106 -0.38 -3.56 -3.33
N ALA A 107 -1.09 -3.13 -4.38
CA ALA A 107 -2.24 -3.87 -4.91
C ALA A 107 -1.83 -5.27 -5.42
N THR A 108 -0.72 -5.35 -6.16
CA THR A 108 -0.21 -6.61 -6.71
C THR A 108 0.25 -7.55 -5.60
N ARG A 109 0.91 -7.04 -4.57
CA ARG A 109 1.29 -7.82 -3.37
C ARG A 109 0.05 -8.37 -2.67
N GLY A 110 -0.94 -7.51 -2.41
CA GLY A 110 -2.21 -7.92 -1.82
C GLY A 110 -2.88 -9.04 -2.63
N LEU A 111 -2.93 -8.89 -3.96
CA LEU A 111 -3.57 -9.86 -4.84
C LEU A 111 -2.80 -11.18 -4.97
N THR A 112 -1.47 -11.12 -5.08
CA THR A 112 -0.62 -12.33 -5.20
C THR A 112 -0.65 -13.15 -3.91
N MET A 113 -0.60 -12.50 -2.75
CA MET A 113 -0.69 -13.20 -1.46
C MET A 113 -2.11 -13.67 -1.15
N ALA A 114 -3.14 -12.92 -1.54
CA ALA A 114 -4.54 -13.37 -1.43
C ALA A 114 -4.78 -14.69 -2.19
N ARG A 115 -4.16 -14.88 -3.36
CA ARG A 115 -4.25 -16.14 -4.13
C ARG A 115 -3.57 -17.32 -3.42
N LEU A 116 -2.50 -17.05 -2.67
CA LEU A 116 -1.76 -18.06 -1.90
C LEU A 116 -2.37 -18.31 -0.51
N TYR A 117 -3.33 -17.48 -0.08
CA TYR A 117 -3.93 -17.57 1.24
C TYR A 117 -4.61 -18.92 1.55
N PRO A 118 -5.32 -19.59 0.63
CA PRO A 118 -5.90 -20.92 0.91
C PRO A 118 -4.84 -21.97 1.27
N GLU A 119 -3.66 -21.91 0.63
CA GLU A 119 -2.54 -22.82 0.96
C GLU A 119 -1.97 -22.50 2.34
N ALA A 120 -1.89 -21.21 2.68
CA ALA A 120 -1.46 -20.77 4.01
C ALA A 120 -2.43 -21.25 5.10
N GLU A 121 -3.73 -21.17 4.86
CA GLU A 121 -4.76 -21.64 5.78
C GLU A 121 -4.72 -23.17 5.95
N ALA A 122 -4.53 -23.91 4.86
CA ALA A 122 -4.40 -25.38 4.92
C ALA A 122 -3.20 -25.82 5.78
N ARG A 123 -2.06 -25.13 5.67
CA ARG A 123 -0.88 -25.43 6.50
C ARG A 123 -1.04 -25.03 7.96
N ALA A 124 -1.82 -23.99 8.26
CA ALA A 124 -2.09 -23.58 9.64
C ALA A 124 -3.05 -24.55 10.38
N ARG A 125 -3.83 -25.33 9.64
CA ARG A 125 -4.78 -26.31 10.18
C ARG A 125 -4.19 -27.73 10.31
N ALA A 126 -3.01 -27.98 9.73
CA ALA A 126 -2.29 -29.25 9.79
C ALA A 126 -1.37 -29.29 11.02
#